data_AF-A0A242AN21-F1
#
_entry.id   AF-A0A242AN21-F1
#
_cell.length_a   1.000
_cell.length_b   1.000
_cell.length_c   1.000
_cell.angle_alpha   90.00
_cell.angle_beta   90.00
_cell.angle_gamma   90.00
#
_symmetry.space_group_name_H-M   'P 1'
#
loop_
_entity.id
_entity.type
_entity.pdbx_description
1 polymer ?
#
loop_
_entity_poly.entity_id
_entity_poly.type
_entity_poly.pdbx_seq_one_letter_code
_entity_poly.pdbx_strand_id
1 'polypeptide(L)'
;MNKTFIETKEYKRFAEFCGACIKYKYIGICYGAPGVGKTLSSRYYCNWDNIEKQIAYRRADDIGKNATDEILSVNKVFYTVPAEKISRVSSDINTITSRIGLTCHFYI
;
A
#
# COMPACT_ATOMS: atom_id res chain seq x y z
N MET A 1 16.31 11.96 -6.69
CA MET A 1 16.76 10.71 -7.35
C MET A 1 15.70 9.65 -7.15
N ASN A 2 14.97 9.25 -8.20
CA ASN A 2 14.15 8.04 -8.15
C ASN A 2 15.11 6.85 -8.02
N LYS A 3 15.24 6.34 -6.79
CA LYS A 3 16.07 5.17 -6.54
C LYS A 3 15.29 3.96 -7.06
N THR A 4 15.70 3.43 -8.21
CA THR A 4 15.10 2.23 -8.79
C THR A 4 15.13 1.11 -7.75
N PHE A 5 13.98 0.52 -7.45
CA PHE A 5 13.90 -0.64 -6.56
C PHE A 5 14.62 -1.81 -7.23
N ILE A 6 15.51 -2.47 -6.49
CA ILE A 6 16.26 -3.62 -7.00
C ILE A 6 15.57 -4.88 -6.48
N GLU A 7 14.98 -5.65 -7.40
CA GLU A 7 14.40 -6.94 -7.05
C GLU A 7 15.49 -7.98 -6.77
N THR A 8 15.64 -8.33 -5.50
CA THR A 8 16.57 -9.39 -5.07
C THR A 8 15.84 -10.73 -4.91
N LYS A 9 16.58 -11.81 -4.67
CA LYS A 9 16.00 -13.12 -4.34
C LYS A 9 15.20 -13.07 -3.03
N GLU A 10 15.68 -12.30 -2.07
CA GLU A 10 15.03 -12.06 -0.79
C GLU A 10 13.69 -11.34 -0.97
N TYR A 11 13.64 -10.33 -1.84
CA TYR A 11 12.39 -9.67 -2.18
C TYR A 11 11.39 -10.63 -2.84
N LYS A 12 11.84 -11.49 -3.76
CA LYS A 12 10.96 -12.50 -4.39
C LYS A 12 10.35 -13.45 -3.35
N ARG A 13 11.15 -13.93 -2.40
CA ARG A 13 10.66 -14.75 -1.27
C ARG A 13 9.65 -13.99 -0.41
N PHE A 14 9.88 -12.70 -0.16
CA PHE A 14 8.92 -11.85 0.55
C PHE A 14 7.59 -11.72 -0.22
N ALA A 15 7.64 -11.48 -1.54
CA ALA A 15 6.45 -11.39 -2.39
C ALA A 15 5.67 -12.72 -2.45
N GLU A 16 6.37 -13.85 -2.54
CA GLU A 16 5.79 -15.20 -2.46
C GLU A 16 5.10 -15.43 -1.12
N PHE A 17 5.75 -15.04 -0.01
CA PHE A 17 5.18 -15.11 1.33
C PHE A 17 3.89 -14.28 1.45
N CYS A 18 3.90 -13.03 0.98
CA CYS A 18 2.70 -12.19 0.94
C CYS A 18 1.58 -12.82 0.09
N GLY A 19 1.93 -13.38 -1.07
CA GLY A 19 0.98 -14.09 -1.94
C GLY A 19 0.34 -15.29 -1.25
N ALA A 20 1.14 -16.08 -0.51
CA ALA A 20 0.62 -17.19 0.30
C ALA A 20 -0.33 -16.70 1.41
N CYS A 21 0.01 -15.60 2.10
CA CYS A 21 -0.86 -15.01 3.12
C CYS A 21 -2.22 -14.58 2.54
N ILE A 22 -2.22 -13.93 1.37
CA ILE A 22 -3.45 -13.51 0.67
C ILE A 22 -4.29 -14.71 0.23
N LYS A 23 -3.63 -15.76 -0.30
CA LYS A 23 -4.28 -16.98 -0.81
C LYS A 23 -4.93 -17.78 0.32
N TYR A 24 -4.21 -18.01 1.41
CA TYR A 24 -4.64 -18.89 2.50
C TYR A 24 -5.24 -18.14 3.70
N LYS A 25 -5.36 -16.81 3.61
CA LYS A 25 -6.01 -15.95 4.63
C LYS A 25 -5.33 -16.02 6.01
N TYR A 26 -4.00 -16.10 6.04
CA TYR A 26 -3.21 -16.04 7.27
C TYR A 26 -2.59 -14.67 7.49
N ILE A 27 -2.35 -14.34 8.77
CA ILE A 27 -1.54 -13.18 9.16
C ILE A 27 -0.07 -13.57 9.06
N GLY A 28 0.66 -12.94 8.13
CA GLY A 28 2.10 -13.10 7.98
C GLY A 28 2.88 -12.11 8.82
N ILE A 29 3.89 -12.58 9.57
CA ILE A 29 4.77 -11.73 10.37
C ILE A 29 6.19 -11.83 9.80
N CYS A 30 6.76 -10.68 9.43
CA CYS A 30 8.16 -10.57 8.99
C CYS A 30 8.96 -9.74 10.00
N TYR A 31 10.11 -10.26 10.42
CA TYR A 31 11.03 -9.57 11.33
C TYR A 31 12.47 -9.59 10.77
N GLY A 32 13.34 -8.77 11.35
CA GLY A 32 14.76 -8.70 10.94
C GLY A 32 15.41 -7.41 11.44
N ALA A 33 16.73 -7.30 11.28
CA ALA A 33 17.51 -6.15 11.73
C ALA A 33 17.00 -4.81 11.15
N PRO A 34 17.24 -3.68 11.82
CA PRO A 34 17.00 -2.34 11.25
C PRO A 34 17.75 -2.16 9.92
N GLY A 35 17.17 -1.43 8.97
CA GLY A 35 17.82 -1.11 7.70
C GLY A 35 17.78 -2.17 6.60
N VAL A 36 17.30 -3.40 6.88
CA VAL A 36 17.25 -4.49 5.87
C VAL A 36 16.19 -4.33 4.77
N GLY A 37 15.46 -3.22 4.73
CA GLY A 37 14.51 -2.93 3.64
C GLY A 37 13.09 -3.48 3.81
N LYS A 38 12.66 -3.86 5.02
CA LYS A 38 11.28 -4.33 5.29
C LYS A 38 10.21 -3.35 4.78
N THR A 39 10.29 -2.10 5.23
CA THR A 39 9.34 -1.04 4.86
C THR A 39 9.35 -0.77 3.34
N LEU A 40 10.54 -0.73 2.75
CA LEU A 40 10.71 -0.47 1.31
C LEU A 40 10.11 -1.61 0.47
N SER A 41 10.32 -2.86 0.87
CA SER A 41 9.77 -4.03 0.19
C SER A 41 8.24 -4.04 0.23
N SER A 42 7.64 -3.74 1.39
CA SER A 42 6.18 -3.65 1.51
C SER A 42 5.58 -2.50 0.71
N ARG A 43 6.22 -1.32 0.72
CA ARG A 43 5.79 -0.15 -0.07
C ARG A 43 5.81 -0.44 -1.57
N TYR A 44 6.89 -1.09 -2.05
CA TYR A 44 7.04 -1.49 -3.44
C TYR A 44 6.05 -2.59 -3.84
N TYR A 45 5.88 -3.64 -3.03
CA TYR A 45 4.92 -4.73 -3.29
C TYR A 45 3.47 -4.25 -3.42
N CYS A 46 3.10 -3.18 -2.69
CA CYS A 46 1.78 -2.56 -2.77
C CYS A 46 1.63 -1.52 -3.89
N ASN A 47 2.65 -1.29 -4.73
CA ASN A 47 2.70 -0.18 -5.69
C ASN A 47 2.34 1.18 -5.06
N TRP A 48 2.72 1.38 -3.80
CA TRP A 48 2.11 2.43 -2.98
C TRP A 48 2.52 3.83 -3.41
N ASP A 49 3.72 4.02 -3.97
CA ASP A 49 4.19 5.34 -4.44
C ASP A 49 3.36 5.90 -5.61
N ASN A 50 2.64 5.04 -6.33
CA ASN A 50 1.67 5.46 -7.33
C ASN A 50 0.29 5.64 -6.71
N ILE A 51 -0.19 4.64 -5.98
CA ILE A 51 -1.55 4.66 -5.39
C ILE A 51 -1.74 5.81 -4.41
N GLU A 52 -0.76 6.08 -3.54
CA GLU A 52 -0.79 7.15 -2.54
C GLU A 52 -1.11 8.51 -3.17
N LYS A 53 -0.56 8.80 -4.35
CA LYS A 53 -0.77 10.07 -5.06
C LYS A 53 -2.19 10.21 -5.62
N GLN A 54 -2.81 9.11 -6.03
CA GLN A 54 -4.15 9.11 -6.61
C GLN A 54 -5.24 9.32 -5.56
N ILE A 55 -4.94 9.03 -4.29
CA ILE A 55 -5.86 9.16 -3.15
C ILE A 55 -5.49 10.31 -2.19
N ALA A 56 -4.47 11.09 -2.52
CA ALA A 56 -3.99 12.22 -1.72
C ALA A 56 -4.72 13.54 -2.05
N TYR A 57 -6.05 13.50 -2.16
CA TYR A 57 -6.86 14.68 -2.42
C TYR A 57 -7.11 15.49 -1.14
N ARG A 58 -7.17 16.83 -1.28
CA ARG A 58 -7.48 17.76 -0.18
C ARG A 58 -8.93 18.20 -0.20
N ARG A 59 -9.53 18.33 -1.38
CA ARG A 59 -10.92 18.72 -1.59
C ARG A 59 -11.66 17.67 -2.42
N ALA A 60 -12.99 17.66 -2.36
CA ALA A 60 -13.81 16.70 -3.10
C ALA A 60 -13.66 16.86 -4.62
N ASP A 61 -13.46 18.08 -5.11
CA ASP A 61 -13.24 18.37 -6.53
C ASP A 61 -11.88 17.87 -7.04
N ASP A 62 -10.95 17.49 -6.15
CA ASP A 62 -9.66 16.90 -6.52
C ASP A 62 -9.72 15.38 -6.74
N ILE A 63 -10.82 14.73 -6.35
CA ILE A 63 -11.00 13.28 -6.49
C ILE A 63 -10.98 12.94 -7.99
N GLY A 64 -10.23 11.90 -8.35
CA GLY A 64 -10.13 11.45 -9.74
C GLY A 64 -9.16 12.26 -10.62
N LYS A 65 -8.72 13.47 -10.23
CA LYS A 65 -7.81 14.30 -11.06
C LYS A 65 -6.50 13.60 -11.45
N ASN A 66 -5.97 12.77 -10.56
CA ASN A 66 -4.75 12.00 -10.76
C ASN A 66 -5.01 10.51 -11.00
N ALA A 67 -6.26 10.11 -11.24
CA ALA A 67 -6.61 8.72 -11.39
C ALA A 67 -6.04 8.13 -12.69
N THR A 68 -5.50 6.93 -12.59
CA THR A 68 -5.03 6.12 -13.72
C THR A 68 -5.61 4.73 -13.62
N ASP A 69 -5.50 3.93 -14.68
CA ASP A 69 -5.94 2.52 -14.70
C ASP A 69 -5.42 1.69 -13.52
N GLU A 70 -4.28 2.08 -12.93
CA GLU A 70 -3.70 1.41 -11.77
C GLU A 70 -4.69 1.34 -10.59
N ILE A 71 -5.56 2.34 -10.40
CA ILE A 71 -6.51 2.39 -9.28
C ILE A 71 -7.52 1.24 -9.33
N LEU A 72 -7.89 0.78 -10.52
CA LEU A 72 -8.86 -0.30 -10.74
C LEU A 72 -8.31 -1.67 -10.31
N SER A 73 -6.98 -1.80 -10.29
CA SER A 73 -6.28 -3.05 -9.95
C SER A 73 -5.89 -3.15 -8.47
N VAL A 74 -6.17 -2.12 -7.66
CA VAL A 74 -5.71 -2.06 -6.27
C VAL A 74 -6.40 -3.12 -5.42
N ASN A 75 -5.60 -4.03 -4.87
CA ASN A 75 -6.03 -5.08 -3.94
C ASN A 75 -5.14 -5.18 -2.70
N LYS A 76 -4.24 -4.21 -2.49
CA LYS A 76 -3.26 -4.14 -1.42
C LYS A 76 -3.11 -2.70 -0.95
N VAL A 77 -2.92 -2.51 0.35
CA VAL A 77 -2.67 -1.21 0.98
C VAL A 77 -1.38 -1.31 1.80
N PHE A 78 -0.59 -0.23 1.80
CA PHE A 78 0.58 -0.09 2.65
C PHE A 78 0.32 0.97 3.72
N TYR A 79 0.62 0.65 4.98
CA TYR A 79 0.41 1.56 6.10
C TYR A 79 1.51 1.37 7.15
N THR A 80 2.07 2.48 7.63
CA THR A 80 3.05 2.49 8.73
C THR A 80 2.38 3.05 9.99
N VAL A 81 2.28 2.22 11.02
CA VAL A 81 1.64 2.60 12.29
C VAL A 81 2.50 3.67 12.99
N PRO A 82 1.93 4.83 13.35
CA PRO A 82 2.62 5.81 14.17
C PRO A 82 2.81 5.28 15.60
N ALA A 83 3.86 5.71 16.30
CA ALA A 83 4.18 5.23 17.66
C ALA A 83 3.13 5.57 18.73
N GLU A 84 2.08 6.33 18.39
CA GLU A 84 1.17 6.95 19.34
C GLU A 84 0.07 6.01 19.87
N LYS A 85 -0.83 5.51 19.00
CA LYS A 85 -2.04 4.77 19.43
C LYS A 85 -2.49 3.76 18.38
N ILE A 86 -2.61 2.49 18.80
CA ILE A 86 -3.05 1.37 17.95
C ILE A 86 -4.53 1.51 17.53
N SER A 87 -5.38 2.16 18.34
CA SER A 87 -6.80 2.35 18.01
C SER A 87 -7.05 3.18 16.75
N ARG A 88 -6.06 3.97 16.29
CA ARG A 88 -6.15 4.74 15.04
C ARG A 88 -5.99 3.88 13.79
N VAL A 89 -5.36 2.71 13.90
CA VAL A 89 -5.04 1.85 12.74
C VAL A 89 -6.30 1.49 11.95
N SER A 90 -7.37 1.07 12.62
CA SER A 90 -8.64 0.71 11.94
C SER A 90 -9.28 1.92 11.24
N SER A 91 -9.25 3.10 11.88
CA SER A 91 -9.79 4.33 11.29
C SER A 91 -9.01 4.76 10.04
N ASP A 92 -7.69 4.65 10.10
CA ASP A 92 -6.81 5.03 9.00
C ASP A 92 -6.98 4.07 7.82
N ILE A 93 -7.04 2.76 8.09
CA ILE A 93 -7.32 1.74 7.07
C ILE A 93 -8.67 2.01 6.40
N ASN A 94 -9.73 2.25 7.18
CA ASN A 94 -11.06 2.57 6.64
C ASN A 94 -11.02 3.83 5.77
N THR A 95 -10.30 4.86 6.21
CA THR A 95 -10.13 6.10 5.44
C THR A 95 -9.44 5.84 4.12
N ILE A 96 -8.33 5.10 4.12
CA ILE A 96 -7.58 4.74 2.92
C ILE A 96 -8.47 3.96 1.94
N THR A 97 -9.16 2.91 2.42
CA THR A 97 -10.04 2.09 1.58
C THR A 97 -11.18 2.92 1.00
N SER A 98 -11.76 3.83 1.78
CA SER A 98 -12.83 4.73 1.33
C SER A 98 -12.36 5.66 0.22
N ARG A 99 -11.15 6.23 0.35
CA ARG A 99 -10.55 7.08 -0.68
C ARG A 99 -10.27 6.32 -1.97
N ILE A 100 -9.75 5.08 -1.87
CA ILE A 100 -9.55 4.22 -3.04
C ILE A 100 -10.89 3.96 -3.74
N GLY A 101 -11.93 3.60 -2.98
CA GLY A 101 -13.27 3.36 -3.53
C GLY A 101 -13.86 4.59 -4.22
N LEU A 102 -13.71 5.78 -3.63
CA LEU A 102 -14.14 7.03 -4.24
C LEU A 102 -13.37 7.33 -5.54
N THR A 103 -12.03 7.28 -5.51
CA THR A 103 -11.24 7.53 -6.72
C THR A 103 -11.58 6.53 -7.83
N CYS A 104 -11.80 5.26 -7.50
CA CYS A 104 -12.25 4.23 -8.44
C CYS A 104 -13.65 4.56 -9.04
N HIS A 105 -14.60 4.99 -8.20
CA HIS A 105 -15.94 5.36 -8.64
C HIS A 105 -15.96 6.55 -9.59
N PHE A 106 -15.14 7.58 -9.35
CA PHE A 106 -15.06 8.76 -10.20
C PHE A 106 -14.26 8.55 -11.50
N TYR A 107 -13.51 7.46 -11.59
CA TYR A 107 -12.72 7.13 -12.78
C TYR A 107 -13.56 6.45 -13.87
N ILE A 108 -14.60 5.69 -13.48
CA ILE A 108 -15.54 4.97 -14.36
C ILE A 108 -16.69 5.89 -14.76
#